data_AF-A0A9E5EAS6-F1
#
_entry.id   AF-A0A9E5EAS6-F1
#
_cell.length_a   1.000
_cell.length_b   1.000
_cell.length_c   1.000
_cell.angle_alpha   90.00
_cell.angle_beta   90.00
_cell.angle_gamma   90.00
#
_symmetry.space_group_name_H-M   'P 1'
#
loop_
_entity.id
_entity.type
_entity.pdbx_description
1 polymer ?
#
loop_
_entity_poly.entity_id
_entity_poly.type
_entity_poly.pdbx_seq_one_letter_code
_entity_poly.pdbx_strand_id
1 'polypeptide(L)'
;KFPLVPDFSGALFLQHEDKLAGERSWYARGDMTYIGKRYDSIVNFAYVPVQIRANARVGMRTEAWDVSVFVNNLFDDDTLEASRYNSDSAADPFFFQLAASEAVLANKRQFGVTASYRF
;
A
#
# COMPACT_ATOMS: atom_id res chain seq x y z
N LYS A 1 -12.57 -18.48 12.42
CA LYS A 1 -11.64 -17.82 11.47
C LYS A 1 -10.74 -16.90 12.26
N PHE A 2 -9.43 -16.86 11.97
CA PHE A 2 -8.49 -16.04 12.74
C PHE A 2 -8.64 -14.55 12.35
N PRO A 3 -8.60 -13.62 13.31
CA PRO A 3 -8.62 -12.19 13.01
C PRO A 3 -7.35 -11.76 12.27
N LEU A 4 -7.45 -10.68 11.52
CA LEU A 4 -6.36 -10.06 10.74
C LEU A 4 -5.75 -10.93 9.62
N VAL A 5 -6.17 -12.19 9.51
CA VAL A 5 -5.70 -13.12 8.48
C VAL A 5 -6.75 -13.20 7.37
N PRO A 6 -6.44 -12.73 6.14
CA PRO A 6 -7.30 -12.93 4.98
C PRO A 6 -7.23 -14.39 4.51
N ASP A 7 -8.31 -14.90 3.92
CA ASP A 7 -8.31 -16.26 3.35
C ASP A 7 -7.40 -16.35 2.12
N PHE A 8 -7.28 -15.25 1.39
CA PHE A 8 -6.46 -15.15 0.19
C PHE A 8 -5.86 -13.75 0.08
N SER A 9 -4.56 -13.73 -0.22
CA SER A 9 -3.80 -12.55 -0.57
C SER A 9 -2.89 -12.88 -1.74
N GLY A 10 -2.62 -11.89 -2.57
CA GLY A 10 -1.74 -12.03 -3.72
C GLY A 10 -1.09 -10.70 -4.06
N ALA A 11 0.01 -10.79 -4.79
CA ALA A 11 0.66 -9.62 -5.37
C ALA A 11 1.10 -9.94 -6.79
N LEU A 12 1.02 -8.93 -7.65
CA LEU A 12 1.51 -8.97 -9.01
C LEU A 12 2.51 -7.83 -9.19
N PHE A 13 3.61 -8.13 -9.86
CA PHE A 13 4.63 -7.16 -10.22
C PHE A 13 4.96 -7.33 -11.69
N LEU A 14 5.02 -6.21 -12.41
CA LEU A 14 5.43 -6.15 -13.80
C LEU A 14 6.43 -5.01 -13.98
N GLN A 15 7.54 -5.30 -14.66
CA GLN A 15 8.47 -4.27 -15.11
C GLN A 15 8.88 -4.56 -16.54
N HIS A 16 8.88 -3.51 -17.35
CA HIS A 16 9.46 -3.51 -18.67
C HIS A 16 10.57 -2.46 -18.71
N GLU A 17 11.69 -2.81 -19.34
CA GLU A 17 12.83 -1.93 -19.52
C GLU A 17 13.35 -2.09 -20.94
N ASP A 18 13.66 -0.95 -21.58
CA ASP A 18 14.20 -0.93 -22.93
C ASP A 18 15.18 0.24 -23.11
N LYS A 19 15.99 0.16 -24.16
CA LYS A 19 16.96 1.17 -24.55
C LYS A 19 16.25 2.27 -25.36
N LEU A 20 16.63 3.52 -25.13
CA LEU A 20 16.22 4.64 -25.98
C LEU A 20 17.26 4.92 -27.06
N ALA A 21 18.39 5.52 -26.66
CA ALA A 21 19.49 5.90 -27.53
C ALA A 21 20.76 6.11 -26.70
N GLY A 22 21.92 5.68 -27.22
CA GLY A 22 23.18 5.70 -26.49
C GLY A 22 23.10 4.86 -25.21
N GLU A 23 23.59 5.41 -24.11
CA GLU A 23 23.59 4.78 -22.78
C GLU A 23 22.29 5.00 -21.98
N ARG A 24 21.25 5.53 -22.63
CA ARG A 24 19.98 5.85 -21.97
C ARG A 24 19.02 4.67 -22.05
N SER A 25 18.51 4.22 -20.91
CA SER A 25 17.39 3.28 -20.83
C SER A 25 16.17 3.93 -20.18
N TRP A 26 15.01 3.34 -20.39
CA TRP A 26 13.80 3.67 -19.64
C TRP A 26 13.18 2.41 -19.08
N TYR A 27 12.40 2.59 -18.02
CA TYR A 27 11.63 1.52 -17.45
C TYR A 27 10.22 2.01 -17.10
N ALA A 28 9.26 1.11 -17.26
CA ALA A 28 7.94 1.24 -16.68
C ALA A 28 7.70 0.05 -15.75
N ARG A 29 7.25 0.34 -14.55
CA ARG A 29 6.94 -0.62 -13.51
C ARG A 29 5.51 -0.40 -13.03
N GLY A 30 4.78 -1.49 -12.86
CA GLY A 30 3.51 -1.53 -12.14
C GLY A 30 3.54 -2.65 -11.12
N ASP A 31 2.93 -2.42 -9.97
CA ASP A 31 2.65 -3.46 -9.01
C ASP A 31 1.24 -3.34 -8.46
N MET A 32 0.67 -4.47 -8.06
CA MET A 32 -0.67 -4.55 -7.50
C MET A 32 -0.68 -5.56 -6.36
N THR A 33 -1.26 -5.19 -5.23
CA THR A 33 -1.53 -6.10 -4.12
C THR A 33 -3.04 -6.29 -3.97
N TYR A 34 -3.43 -7.54 -3.71
CA TYR A 34 -4.78 -7.94 -3.35
C TYR A 34 -4.70 -8.51 -1.93
N ILE A 35 -5.46 -7.94 -1.00
CA ILE A 35 -5.60 -8.47 0.34
C ILE A 35 -7.08 -8.74 0.59
N GLY A 36 -7.41 -10.00 0.84
CA GLY A 36 -8.79 -10.40 1.10
C GLY A 36 -9.38 -9.77 2.36
N LYS A 37 -10.69 -9.98 2.52
CA LYS A 37 -11.43 -9.57 3.72
C LYS A 37 -10.77 -10.14 4.98
N ARG A 38 -10.55 -9.27 5.97
CA ARG A 38 -9.96 -9.62 7.27
C ARG A 38 -10.83 -9.08 8.40
N TYR A 39 -11.13 -9.93 9.38
CA TYR A 39 -11.88 -9.54 10.58
C TYR A 39 -10.97 -8.82 11.57
N ASP A 40 -11.52 -7.88 12.33
CA ASP A 40 -10.76 -7.09 13.31
C ASP A 40 -10.56 -7.80 14.66
N SER A 41 -11.35 -8.86 14.91
CA SER A 41 -11.51 -9.53 16.20
C SER A 41 -11.92 -11.00 16.08
N ILE A 42 -11.71 -11.80 17.13
CA ILE A 42 -12.09 -13.22 17.19
C ILE A 42 -13.61 -13.45 17.11
N VAL A 43 -14.40 -12.45 17.52
CA VAL A 43 -15.88 -12.50 17.47
C VAL A 43 -16.43 -12.21 16.08
N ASN A 44 -15.58 -11.72 15.15
CA ASN A 44 -15.89 -11.53 13.74
C ASN A 44 -17.09 -10.58 13.47
N PHE A 45 -17.29 -9.56 14.32
CA PHE A 45 -18.38 -8.59 14.15
C PHE A 45 -18.06 -7.50 13.12
N ALA A 46 -16.84 -6.97 13.14
CA ALA A 46 -16.35 -5.97 12.20
C ALA A 46 -15.19 -6.52 11.34
N TYR A 47 -15.00 -5.93 10.16
CA TYR A 47 -14.00 -6.39 9.19
C TYR A 47 -13.56 -5.26 8.27
N VAL A 48 -12.32 -5.39 7.78
CA VAL A 48 -11.82 -4.61 6.65
C VAL A 48 -12.22 -5.36 5.37
N PRO A 49 -12.84 -4.69 4.38
CA PRO A 49 -13.18 -5.31 3.10
C PRO A 49 -11.91 -5.66 2.31
N VAL A 50 -12.12 -6.23 1.12
CA VAL A 50 -11.03 -6.50 0.18
C VAL A 50 -10.31 -5.19 -0.15
N GLN A 51 -8.98 -5.22 -0.09
CA GLN A 51 -8.14 -4.08 -0.41
C GLN A 51 -7.36 -4.39 -1.69
N ILE A 52 -7.38 -3.47 -2.67
CA ILE A 52 -6.60 -3.59 -3.90
C ILE A 52 -5.76 -2.34 -4.08
N ARG A 53 -4.44 -2.46 -3.87
CA ARG A 53 -3.51 -1.34 -4.06
C ARG A 53 -2.72 -1.53 -5.34
N ALA A 54 -2.85 -0.60 -6.26
CA ALA A 54 -2.03 -0.56 -7.47
C ALA A 54 -1.08 0.65 -7.42
N ASN A 55 0.16 0.44 -7.85
CA ASN A 55 1.18 1.49 -7.94
C ASN A 55 1.83 1.44 -9.32
N ALA A 56 2.27 2.60 -9.81
CA ALA A 56 2.97 2.71 -11.08
C ALA A 56 4.17 3.65 -10.97
N ARG A 57 5.23 3.33 -11.71
CA ARG A 57 6.45 4.14 -11.80
C ARG A 57 7.00 4.09 -13.21
N VAL A 58 7.42 5.24 -13.73
CA VAL A 58 8.14 5.34 -14.99
C VAL A 58 9.40 6.15 -14.74
N GLY A 59 10.52 5.72 -15.31
CA GLY A 59 11.78 6.45 -15.17
C GLY A 59 12.72 6.25 -16.34
N MET A 60 13.70 7.14 -16.41
CA MET A 60 14.80 7.11 -17.36
C MET A 60 16.12 7.01 -16.59
N ARG A 61 17.05 6.23 -17.13
CA ARG A 61 18.35 5.94 -16.52
C ARG A 61 19.46 6.18 -17.52
N THR A 62 20.60 6.60 -16.99
CA THR A 62 21.88 6.75 -17.69
C THR A 62 23.00 6.25 -16.78
N GLU A 63 24.25 6.32 -17.22
CA GLU A 63 25.40 6.05 -16.35
C GLU A 63 25.48 7.04 -15.18
N ALA A 64 25.30 8.34 -15.45
CA ALA A 64 25.48 9.40 -14.46
C ALA A 64 24.22 9.72 -13.63
N TRP A 65 23.01 9.49 -14.14
CA TRP A 65 21.76 9.90 -13.46
C TRP A 65 20.56 8.97 -13.70
N ASP A 66 19.61 8.96 -12.75
CA ASP A 66 18.29 8.32 -12.83
C ASP A 66 17.22 9.34 -12.41
N VAL A 67 16.16 9.47 -13.23
CA VAL A 67 14.97 10.27 -12.89
C VAL A 67 13.73 9.42 -13.08
N SER A 68 12.83 9.44 -12.09
CA SER A 68 11.55 8.73 -12.16
C SER A 68 10.41 9.51 -11.56
N VAL A 69 9.21 9.24 -12.07
CA VAL A 69 7.94 9.69 -11.50
C VAL A 69 7.15 8.48 -11.08
N PHE A 70 6.40 8.60 -9.98
CA PHE A 70 5.58 7.52 -9.48
C PHE A 70 4.22 8.02 -9.01
N VAL A 71 3.27 7.08 -9.03
CA VAL A 71 1.97 7.20 -8.40
C VAL A 71 1.72 5.97 -7.54
N ASN A 72 1.52 6.19 -6.24
CA ASN A 72 1.08 5.15 -5.31
C ASN A 72 -0.43 5.25 -5.12
N ASN A 73 -1.08 4.12 -4.90
CA ASN A 73 -2.54 4.03 -4.84
C ASN A 73 -3.20 4.67 -6.07
N LEU A 74 -2.84 4.18 -7.25
CA LEU A 74 -3.23 4.68 -8.57
C LEU A 74 -4.75 4.84 -8.73
N PHE A 75 -5.55 4.02 -8.06
CA PHE A 75 -7.02 4.06 -8.12
C PHE A 75 -7.67 4.82 -6.97
N ASP A 76 -6.89 5.38 -6.04
CA ASP A 76 -7.39 6.08 -4.82
C ASP A 76 -8.35 5.21 -3.99
N ASP A 77 -7.97 3.94 -3.77
CA ASP A 77 -8.70 3.04 -2.88
C ASP A 77 -8.57 3.54 -1.43
N ASP A 78 -9.71 3.81 -0.79
CA ASP A 78 -9.86 4.38 0.55
C ASP A 78 -10.11 3.33 1.65
N THR A 79 -10.03 2.04 1.29
CA THR A 79 -10.14 0.92 2.25
C THR A 79 -9.10 1.05 3.35
N LEU A 80 -9.51 0.89 4.62
CA LEU A 80 -8.61 0.97 5.78
C LEU A 80 -7.36 0.10 5.62
N GLU A 81 -6.20 0.60 6.05
CA GLU A 81 -4.95 -0.18 6.06
C GLU A 81 -5.03 -1.33 7.06
N ALA A 82 -5.65 -1.08 8.21
CA ALA A 82 -5.91 -2.09 9.20
C ALA A 82 -7.09 -1.67 10.08
N SER A 83 -7.71 -2.65 10.72
CA SER A 83 -8.58 -2.43 11.86
C SER A 83 -8.29 -3.52 12.88
N ARG A 84 -8.22 -3.15 14.16
CA ARG A 84 -8.01 -4.06 15.27
C ARG A 84 -8.97 -3.75 16.39
N TYR A 85 -9.50 -4.79 17.01
CA TYR A 85 -10.22 -4.66 18.26
C TYR A 85 -9.24 -4.60 19.45
N ASN A 86 -9.49 -3.68 20.37
CA ASN A 86 -8.81 -3.59 21.65
C ASN A 86 -9.86 -3.67 22.76
N SER A 87 -9.67 -4.59 23.70
CA SER A 87 -10.52 -4.73 24.89
C SER A 87 -10.21 -3.69 25.97
N ASP A 88 -9.05 -3.04 25.85
CA ASP A 88 -8.53 -1.99 26.72
C ASP A 88 -7.94 -0.93 25.78
N SER A 89 -8.71 0.12 25.50
CA SER A 89 -8.32 1.20 24.58
C SER A 89 -8.00 2.47 25.35
N ALA A 90 -6.84 3.07 25.03
CA ALA A 90 -6.41 4.36 25.55
C ALA A 90 -7.17 5.56 24.96
N ALA A 91 -8.14 5.33 24.07
CA ALA A 91 -8.99 6.38 23.50
C ALA A 91 -10.06 6.89 24.49
N ASP A 92 -10.26 6.20 25.62
CA ASP A 92 -11.12 6.63 26.71
C ASP A 92 -10.33 7.48 27.74
N PRO A 93 -10.67 8.77 27.93
CA PRO A 93 -10.02 9.62 28.91
C PRO A 93 -10.30 9.24 30.38
N PHE A 94 -11.20 8.29 30.65
CA PHE A 94 -11.63 7.90 32.00
C PHE A 94 -11.58 6.37 32.21
N PHE A 95 -10.37 5.83 32.33
CA PHE A 95 -10.07 4.51 32.93
C PHE A 95 -10.14 3.25 32.04
N PHE A 96 -9.76 3.30 30.76
CA PHE A 96 -9.37 2.07 30.01
C PHE A 96 -10.46 0.97 29.94
N GLN A 97 -11.75 1.33 30.05
CA GLN A 97 -12.83 0.37 30.30
C GLN A 97 -13.71 0.05 29.09
N LEU A 98 -13.47 0.68 27.94
CA LEU A 98 -14.26 0.47 26.73
C LEU A 98 -13.51 -0.31 25.67
N ALA A 99 -14.18 -1.37 25.21
CA ALA A 99 -13.81 -2.10 24.02
C ALA A 99 -14.04 -1.26 22.77
N ALA A 100 -13.02 -1.16 21.91
CA ALA A 100 -13.09 -0.35 20.69
C ALA A 100 -12.40 -1.03 19.50
N SER A 101 -12.92 -0.77 18.31
CA SER A 101 -12.23 -1.09 17.06
C SER A 101 -11.45 0.14 16.60
N GLU A 102 -10.13 0.04 16.62
CA GLU A 102 -9.22 1.07 16.15
C GLU A 102 -8.91 0.83 14.67
N ALA A 103 -8.98 1.89 13.85
CA ALA A 103 -8.76 1.81 12.42
C ALA A 103 -7.56 2.67 12.00
N VAL A 104 -6.76 2.13 11.07
CA VAL A 104 -5.70 2.88 10.38
C VAL A 104 -6.24 3.30 9.02
N LEU A 105 -6.30 4.62 8.81
CA LEU A 105 -6.81 5.20 7.57
C LEU A 105 -5.92 4.83 6.39
N ALA A 106 -6.56 4.73 5.22
CA ALA A 106 -5.89 4.50 3.95
C ALA A 106 -4.87 5.60 3.65
N ASN A 107 -3.72 5.20 3.09
CA ASN A 107 -2.89 6.15 2.36
C ASN A 107 -3.60 6.52 1.06
N LYS A 108 -3.94 7.81 0.92
CA LYS A 108 -4.54 8.34 -0.32
C LYS A 108 -3.60 8.22 -1.51
N ARG A 109 -4.10 8.48 -2.71
CA ARG A 109 -3.26 8.59 -3.91
C ARG A 109 -2.13 9.59 -3.71
N GLN A 110 -0.90 9.15 -3.97
CA GLN A 110 0.32 9.95 -3.83
C GLN A 110 1.06 10.02 -5.14
N PHE A 111 1.56 11.20 -5.50
CA PHE A 111 2.43 11.41 -6.64
C PHE A 111 3.80 11.86 -6.16
N GLY A 112 4.86 11.48 -6.86
CA GLY A 112 6.19 11.95 -6.53
C GLY A 112 7.19 11.83 -7.67
N VAL A 113 8.31 12.52 -7.49
CA VAL A 113 9.45 12.52 -8.40
C VAL A 113 10.68 12.10 -7.59
N THR A 114 11.54 11.30 -8.18
CA THR A 114 12.83 10.91 -7.61
C THR A 114 13.91 11.17 -8.65
N ALA A 115 15.00 11.82 -8.24
CA ALA A 115 16.18 12.04 -9.06
C ALA A 115 17.42 11.63 -8.27
N SER A 116 18.37 10.96 -8.93
CA SER A 116 19.66 10.59 -8.34
C SER A 116 20.79 10.80 -9.34
N TYR A 117 21.97 11.13 -8.83
CA TYR A 117 23.20 11.37 -9.61
C TYR A 117 24.35 10.56 -8.99
N ARG A 118 25.17 9.94 -9.85
CA ARG A 118 26.33 9.12 -9.47
C ARG A 118 27.62 9.84 -9.86
N PHE A 119 28.55 9.93 -8.92
CA PHE A 119 29.86 10.59 -9.07
C PHE A 119 30.96 9.55 -9.33
#